data_AF-A0ABD0YUC9-F1
#
_entry.id   AF-A0ABD0YUC9-F1
#
_cell.length_a   1.000
_cell.length_b   1.000
_cell.length_c   1.000
_cell.angle_alpha   90.00
_cell.angle_beta   90.00
_cell.angle_gamma   90.00
#
_symmetry.space_group_name_H-M   'P 1'
#
loop_
_entity.id
_entity.type
_entity.pdbx_description
1 polymer ?
#
loop_
_entity_poly.entity_id
_entity_poly.type
_entity_poly.pdbx_seq_one_letter_code
_entity_poly.pdbx_strand_id
1 'polypeptide(L)'
;MLLKETQQVITKCLNAWKEFEVTKNDVRDWVDEFKKKIDDETEQGEKKTPTDLERCHKLLEQVIAEKPHVEELSDCCETLMELCACNWVRDETVNWQTKYASLLSAVQELKHVNDELKVRRTELEHLSNEAVQLSSWSDNKNTSVLSEVHDVEKQLCKLEADCMAARDAVESEIQEYSSYHQSLQDTEKWLLQISFQLMAHNSLYITNREQTQEQIEQHSALLSEITGYQSNLDELKSKGHCQIERYFETTPQIKQIIEQQLCNVQDSYNSLLHTARQIKSRLDESLEKFLEYERTLESIMANLDEYEEVLRQNELEDVTSLTLGEAQQQLNSIRLQARMSSLGDIVSELEEKDRQLGELGKWVEDQWSAVVEWKNRPLKLRPEASRAEAAPMIESLNSLTEKRTQLLTQLPPGEHNDSVVSNIDSLQQLLMETLAKKQGDEALIERYRIICGDGQCWLDSITKRLEQAERGRGLTLPQKLSTLEAIALDHAEKRIPIIDSVRDLAEQVINVVSNLDSQQVEDQMKGLERRFNDMAKRVERKMEVIKTTQKEFGSISDEVRQARTWVRQKLDYLQNPPPIGYESKASEECIQFLKVSWFLWR
;
A
#
# COMPACT_ATOMS: atom_id res chain seq x y z
N MET A 1 -63.99 -41.39 23.96
CA MET A 1 -63.70 -40.43 22.87
C MET A 1 -63.38 -39.09 23.50
N LEU A 2 -63.82 -37.96 22.93
CA LEU A 2 -63.81 -36.56 23.41
C LEU A 2 -62.77 -36.22 24.48
N LEU A 3 -62.99 -36.56 25.75
CA LEU A 3 -62.07 -36.29 26.86
C LEU A 3 -60.63 -36.83 26.64
N LYS A 4 -60.47 -37.92 25.89
CA LYS A 4 -59.15 -38.50 25.55
C LYS A 4 -58.55 -37.85 24.29
N GLU A 5 -59.38 -37.43 23.34
CA GLU A 5 -58.96 -36.69 22.15
C GLU A 5 -58.49 -35.28 22.53
N THR A 6 -59.25 -34.55 23.36
CA THR A 6 -58.86 -33.23 23.87
C THR A 6 -57.59 -33.31 24.72
N GLN A 7 -57.44 -34.33 25.57
CA GLN A 7 -56.20 -34.56 26.31
C GLN A 7 -55.00 -34.76 25.37
N GLN A 8 -55.15 -35.49 24.26
CA GLN A 8 -54.09 -35.65 23.26
C GLN A 8 -53.76 -34.34 22.53
N VAL A 9 -54.75 -33.53 22.16
CA VAL A 9 -54.53 -32.22 21.51
C VAL A 9 -53.82 -31.25 22.47
N ILE A 10 -54.23 -31.18 23.74
CA ILE A 10 -53.59 -30.36 24.77
C ILE A 10 -52.13 -30.83 24.98
N THR A 11 -51.88 -32.14 25.05
CA THR A 11 -50.52 -32.70 25.17
C THR A 11 -49.64 -32.32 23.97
N LYS A 12 -50.20 -32.22 22.75
CA LYS A 12 -49.46 -31.77 21.57
C LYS A 12 -49.11 -30.27 21.61
N CYS A 13 -50.09 -29.40 21.88
CA CYS A 13 -49.82 -27.95 22.02
C CYS A 13 -48.78 -27.71 23.15
N LEU A 14 -48.87 -28.43 24.28
CA LEU A 14 -47.88 -28.35 25.38
C LEU A 14 -46.47 -28.83 25.03
N ASN A 15 -46.30 -29.74 24.07
CA ASN A 15 -44.97 -30.16 23.62
C ASN A 15 -44.40 -29.15 22.61
N ALA A 16 -45.19 -28.74 21.62
CA ALA A 16 -44.80 -27.69 20.66
C ALA A 16 -44.43 -26.37 21.37
N TRP A 17 -45.11 -26.03 22.47
CA TRP A 17 -44.74 -24.89 23.32
C TRP A 17 -43.35 -25.04 23.95
N LYS A 18 -42.98 -26.23 24.43
CA LYS A 18 -41.65 -26.47 25.00
C LYS A 18 -40.55 -26.45 23.94
N GLU A 19 -40.82 -27.05 22.79
CA GLU A 19 -39.91 -27.07 21.64
C GLU A 19 -39.62 -25.62 21.20
N PHE A 20 -40.66 -24.81 20.96
CA PHE A 20 -40.51 -23.38 20.66
C PHE A 20 -39.81 -22.58 21.78
N GLU A 21 -40.16 -22.80 23.05
CA GLU A 21 -39.55 -22.08 24.18
C GLU A 21 -38.04 -22.35 24.28
N VAL A 22 -37.60 -23.59 24.00
CA VAL A 22 -36.18 -23.96 23.95
C VAL A 22 -35.49 -23.28 22.76
N THR A 23 -35.93 -23.53 21.52
CA THR A 23 -35.28 -22.98 20.32
C THR A 23 -35.25 -21.44 20.32
N LYS A 24 -36.28 -20.78 20.87
CA LYS A 24 -36.30 -19.32 21.06
C LYS A 24 -35.24 -18.83 22.06
N ASN A 25 -35.05 -19.54 23.18
CA ASN A 25 -34.03 -19.18 24.16
C ASN A 25 -32.62 -19.38 23.56
N ASP A 26 -32.39 -20.50 22.87
CA ASP A 26 -31.11 -20.79 22.22
C ASP A 26 -30.77 -19.74 21.14
N VAL A 27 -31.74 -19.38 20.29
CA VAL A 27 -31.57 -18.30 19.29
C VAL A 27 -31.37 -16.93 19.93
N ARG A 28 -32.06 -16.60 21.03
CA ARG A 28 -31.80 -15.34 21.78
C ARG A 28 -30.37 -15.29 22.30
N ASP A 29 -30.00 -16.29 23.09
CA ASP A 29 -28.74 -16.28 23.84
C ASP A 29 -27.56 -16.29 22.87
N TRP A 30 -27.70 -16.97 21.72
CA TRP A 30 -26.77 -16.84 20.61
C TRP A 30 -26.79 -15.46 19.95
N VAL A 31 -27.95 -14.86 19.65
CA VAL A 31 -28.05 -13.51 19.03
C VAL A 31 -27.36 -12.46 19.90
N ASP A 32 -27.53 -12.53 21.22
CA ASP A 32 -26.95 -11.58 22.16
C ASP A 32 -25.42 -11.81 22.34
N GLU A 33 -24.94 -13.06 22.38
CA GLU A 33 -23.49 -13.36 22.39
C GLU A 33 -22.82 -13.01 21.05
N PHE A 34 -23.47 -13.29 19.93
CA PHE A 34 -22.93 -13.05 18.59
C PHE A 34 -22.94 -11.57 18.21
N LYS A 35 -23.95 -10.81 18.62
CA LYS A 35 -23.94 -9.35 18.54
C LYS A 35 -22.71 -8.80 19.27
N LYS A 36 -22.45 -9.24 20.51
CA LYS A 36 -21.26 -8.79 21.24
C LYS A 36 -19.96 -9.08 20.48
N LYS A 37 -19.81 -10.24 19.83
CA LYS A 37 -18.61 -10.54 19.01
C LYS A 37 -18.45 -9.61 17.80
N ILE A 38 -19.54 -9.13 17.22
CA ILE A 38 -19.53 -8.12 16.15
C ILE A 38 -19.13 -6.75 16.71
N ASP A 39 -19.65 -6.37 17.87
CA ASP A 39 -19.30 -5.13 18.55
C ASP A 39 -17.81 -5.16 18.98
N ASP A 40 -17.32 -6.24 19.59
CA ASP A 40 -15.89 -6.46 19.96
C ASP A 40 -14.92 -6.32 18.75
N GLU A 41 -15.27 -6.86 17.57
CA GLU A 41 -14.49 -6.72 16.32
C GLU A 41 -14.65 -5.35 15.62
N THR A 42 -15.71 -4.61 15.98
CA THR A 42 -15.90 -3.21 15.59
C THR A 42 -15.05 -2.28 16.47
N GLU A 43 -14.93 -2.58 17.77
CA GLU A 43 -14.11 -1.85 18.74
C GLU A 43 -12.60 -2.02 18.50
N GLN A 44 -12.10 -3.25 18.25
CA GLN A 44 -10.67 -3.59 18.09
C GLN A 44 -10.02 -3.03 16.80
N GLY A 45 -9.86 -1.71 16.73
CA GLY A 45 -9.41 -0.98 15.54
C GLY A 45 -7.91 -0.85 15.34
N GLU A 46 -7.07 -1.00 16.39
CA GLU A 46 -5.72 -0.42 16.42
C GLU A 46 -4.76 -0.84 15.29
N LYS A 47 -4.78 -2.11 14.85
CA LYS A 47 -3.90 -2.63 13.79
C LYS A 47 -4.57 -3.75 12.99
N LYS A 48 -5.24 -3.43 11.87
CA LYS A 48 -5.85 -4.44 10.99
C LYS A 48 -4.77 -5.30 10.30
N THR A 49 -4.61 -6.52 10.82
CA THR A 49 -3.66 -7.58 10.45
C THR A 49 -4.32 -8.68 9.59
N PRO A 50 -3.54 -9.60 8.97
CA PRO A 50 -4.10 -10.78 8.30
C PRO A 50 -4.96 -11.67 9.21
N THR A 51 -4.67 -11.68 10.51
CA THR A 51 -5.41 -12.42 11.53
C THR A 51 -6.84 -11.91 11.75
N ASP A 52 -7.12 -10.64 11.45
CA ASP A 52 -8.46 -10.07 11.67
C ASP A 52 -9.38 -10.36 10.46
N LEU A 53 -8.79 -10.51 9.27
CA LEU A 53 -9.47 -11.05 8.08
C LEU A 53 -9.92 -12.51 8.32
N GLU A 54 -9.08 -13.31 8.97
CA GLU A 54 -9.41 -14.66 9.42
C GLU A 54 -10.56 -14.67 10.47
N ARG A 55 -10.63 -13.67 11.36
CA ARG A 55 -11.75 -13.51 12.32
C ARG A 55 -13.05 -13.11 11.63
N CYS A 56 -13.06 -12.09 10.78
CA CYS A 56 -14.25 -11.70 10.03
C CYS A 56 -14.77 -12.84 9.14
N HIS A 57 -13.88 -13.69 8.59
CA HIS A 57 -14.29 -14.90 7.88
C HIS A 57 -14.98 -15.90 8.80
N LYS A 58 -14.43 -16.14 10.00
CA LYS A 58 -15.03 -17.05 11.00
C LYS A 58 -16.32 -16.54 11.61
N LEU A 59 -16.52 -15.23 11.73
CA LEU A 59 -17.83 -14.65 12.05
C LEU A 59 -18.82 -14.88 10.92
N LEU A 60 -18.42 -14.75 9.64
CA LEU A 60 -19.31 -15.08 8.52
C LEU A 60 -19.66 -16.58 8.48
N GLU A 61 -18.72 -17.47 8.78
CA GLU A 61 -18.99 -18.90 8.91
C GLU A 61 -19.96 -19.20 10.06
N GLN A 62 -19.78 -18.56 11.23
CA GLN A 62 -20.66 -18.71 12.39
C GLN A 62 -22.08 -18.19 12.12
N VAL A 63 -22.25 -16.98 11.59
CA VAL A 63 -23.58 -16.41 11.29
C VAL A 63 -24.32 -17.24 10.24
N ILE A 64 -23.61 -17.83 9.26
CA ILE A 64 -24.22 -18.71 8.25
C ILE A 64 -24.55 -20.10 8.83
N ALA A 65 -23.72 -20.64 9.72
CA ALA A 65 -23.94 -21.94 10.35
C ALA A 65 -25.16 -21.99 11.27
N GLU A 66 -25.63 -20.84 11.74
CA GLU A 66 -26.72 -20.68 12.73
C GLU A 66 -28.08 -20.37 12.09
N LYS A 67 -28.08 -20.13 10.77
CA LYS A 67 -29.28 -20.06 9.93
C LYS A 67 -30.27 -21.22 10.17
N PRO A 68 -29.85 -22.49 10.34
CA PRO A 68 -30.78 -23.61 10.55
C PRO A 68 -31.58 -23.52 11.86
N HIS A 69 -31.02 -22.98 12.95
CA HIS A 69 -31.75 -22.83 14.21
C HIS A 69 -32.81 -21.71 14.13
N VAL A 70 -32.56 -20.68 13.31
CA VAL A 70 -33.56 -19.63 13.00
C VAL A 70 -34.66 -20.16 12.07
N GLU A 71 -34.33 -21.10 11.18
CA GLU A 71 -35.32 -21.83 10.37
C GLU A 71 -36.14 -22.81 11.26
N GLU A 72 -35.51 -23.53 12.19
CA GLU A 72 -36.18 -24.40 13.17
C GLU A 72 -37.13 -23.62 14.11
N LEU A 73 -36.73 -22.42 14.56
CA LEU A 73 -37.60 -21.51 15.31
C LEU A 73 -38.86 -21.13 14.51
N SER A 74 -38.72 -21.02 13.18
CA SER A 74 -39.81 -20.71 12.26
C SER A 74 -40.77 -21.90 12.12
N ASP A 75 -40.24 -23.12 11.94
CA ASP A 75 -41.04 -24.36 11.89
C ASP A 75 -41.80 -24.62 13.20
N CYS A 76 -41.16 -24.35 14.35
CA CYS A 76 -41.81 -24.42 15.67
C CYS A 76 -42.93 -23.37 15.81
N CYS A 77 -42.73 -22.16 15.30
CA CYS A 77 -43.75 -21.12 15.28
C CYS A 77 -44.94 -21.51 14.38
N GLU A 78 -44.72 -22.02 13.17
CA GLU A 78 -45.81 -22.49 12.30
C GLU A 78 -46.60 -23.62 12.97
N THR A 79 -45.92 -24.60 13.57
CA THR A 79 -46.54 -25.69 14.33
C THR A 79 -47.41 -25.18 15.49
N LEU A 80 -46.96 -24.16 16.24
CA LEU A 80 -47.75 -23.51 17.29
C LEU A 80 -48.93 -22.69 16.74
N MET A 81 -48.77 -22.06 15.58
CA MET A 81 -49.84 -21.30 14.93
C MET A 81 -50.96 -22.22 14.42
N GLU A 82 -50.64 -23.40 13.88
CA GLU A 82 -51.64 -24.41 13.51
C GLU A 82 -52.41 -24.95 14.73
N LEU A 83 -51.71 -25.25 15.83
CA LEU A 83 -52.29 -25.89 17.01
C LEU A 83 -53.03 -24.94 17.94
N CYS A 84 -52.51 -23.71 18.11
CA CYS A 84 -52.86 -22.82 19.22
C CYS A 84 -53.09 -21.34 18.78
N ALA A 85 -52.88 -20.99 17.49
CA ALA A 85 -53.24 -19.71 16.84
C ALA A 85 -52.76 -18.41 17.55
N CYS A 86 -51.67 -18.48 18.31
CA CYS A 86 -51.18 -17.37 19.14
C CYS A 86 -50.34 -16.37 18.34
N ASN A 87 -50.98 -15.34 17.78
CA ASN A 87 -50.33 -14.30 16.94
C ASN A 87 -48.99 -13.76 17.50
N TRP A 88 -48.90 -13.53 18.81
CA TRP A 88 -47.68 -13.00 19.44
C TRP A 88 -46.44 -13.90 19.24
N VAL A 89 -46.62 -15.21 19.08
CA VAL A 89 -45.53 -16.18 18.81
C VAL A 89 -44.88 -15.89 17.46
N ARG A 90 -45.70 -15.60 16.44
CA ARG A 90 -45.22 -15.18 15.11
C ARG A 90 -44.53 -13.83 15.18
N ASP A 91 -45.12 -12.87 15.90
CA ASP A 91 -44.58 -11.51 15.98
C ASP A 91 -43.23 -11.50 16.73
N GLU A 92 -43.08 -12.34 17.76
CA GLU A 92 -41.82 -12.63 18.46
C GLU A 92 -40.82 -13.36 17.54
N THR A 93 -41.25 -14.36 16.77
CA THR A 93 -40.38 -15.08 15.81
C THR A 93 -39.83 -14.14 14.74
N VAL A 94 -40.66 -13.25 14.20
CA VAL A 94 -40.26 -12.23 13.21
C VAL A 94 -39.25 -11.24 13.82
N ASN A 95 -39.36 -10.91 15.11
CA ASN A 95 -38.36 -10.09 15.82
C ASN A 95 -36.97 -10.77 15.80
N TRP A 96 -36.88 -12.05 16.18
CA TRP A 96 -35.61 -12.80 16.19
C TRP A 96 -35.06 -13.05 14.78
N GLN A 97 -35.91 -13.37 13.79
CA GLN A 97 -35.54 -13.40 12.37
C GLN A 97 -34.96 -12.06 11.89
N THR A 98 -35.57 -10.93 12.28
CA THR A 98 -35.13 -9.58 11.89
C THR A 98 -33.78 -9.23 12.52
N LYS A 99 -33.58 -9.55 13.80
CA LYS A 99 -32.28 -9.41 14.47
C LYS A 99 -31.20 -10.23 13.78
N TYR A 100 -31.45 -11.51 13.53
CA TYR A 100 -30.53 -12.39 12.79
C TYR A 100 -30.18 -11.83 11.40
N ALA A 101 -31.17 -11.38 10.63
CA ALA A 101 -30.95 -10.78 9.30
C ALA A 101 -30.12 -9.48 9.36
N SER A 102 -30.30 -8.66 10.41
CA SER A 102 -29.50 -7.46 10.65
C SER A 102 -28.03 -7.81 10.96
N LEU A 103 -27.77 -8.80 11.83
CA LEU A 103 -26.42 -9.28 12.13
C LEU A 103 -25.74 -9.90 10.89
N LEU A 104 -26.48 -10.69 10.11
CA LEU A 104 -26.01 -11.26 8.84
C LEU A 104 -25.58 -10.18 7.84
N SER A 105 -26.37 -9.12 7.71
CA SER A 105 -26.05 -7.99 6.82
C SER A 105 -24.82 -7.23 7.32
N ALA A 106 -24.75 -6.93 8.62
CA ALA A 106 -23.60 -6.25 9.22
C ALA A 106 -22.28 -7.01 9.03
N VAL A 107 -22.28 -8.35 9.16
CA VAL A 107 -21.09 -9.19 8.91
C VAL A 107 -20.73 -9.26 7.43
N GLN A 108 -21.70 -9.19 6.51
CA GLN A 108 -21.44 -9.10 5.07
C GLN A 108 -20.86 -7.75 4.66
N GLU A 109 -21.33 -6.64 5.23
CA GLU A 109 -20.77 -5.29 5.04
C GLU A 109 -19.34 -5.18 5.60
N LEU A 110 -19.12 -5.65 6.85
CA LEU A 110 -17.79 -5.78 7.47
C LEU A 110 -16.80 -6.50 6.56
N LYS A 111 -17.23 -7.60 5.92
CA LYS A 111 -16.38 -8.36 5.00
C LYS A 111 -16.11 -7.62 3.70
N HIS A 112 -17.14 -7.11 3.01
CA HIS A 112 -16.99 -6.47 1.70
C HIS A 112 -15.86 -5.43 1.69
N VAL A 113 -15.84 -4.62 2.74
CA VAL A 113 -14.86 -3.54 2.88
C VAL A 113 -13.50 -4.03 3.34
N ASN A 114 -13.45 -5.05 4.20
CA ASN A 114 -12.17 -5.65 4.56
C ASN A 114 -11.48 -6.33 3.35
N ASP A 115 -12.25 -6.73 2.34
CA ASP A 115 -11.76 -7.15 1.03
C ASP A 115 -11.41 -5.94 0.10
N GLU A 116 -12.20 -4.86 0.06
CA GLU A 116 -11.90 -3.64 -0.73
C GLU A 116 -10.63 -2.91 -0.25
N LEU A 117 -10.48 -2.74 1.08
CA LEU A 117 -9.26 -2.29 1.77
C LEU A 117 -8.02 -3.05 1.35
N LYS A 118 -8.15 -4.37 1.21
CA LYS A 118 -7.04 -5.26 0.90
C LYS A 118 -6.55 -4.96 -0.51
N VAL A 119 -7.47 -4.71 -1.45
CA VAL A 119 -7.15 -4.19 -2.78
C VAL A 119 -6.46 -2.83 -2.65
N ARG A 120 -7.07 -1.84 -1.99
CA ARG A 120 -6.50 -0.48 -1.85
C ARG A 120 -5.11 -0.44 -1.20
N ARG A 121 -4.88 -1.26 -0.17
CA ARG A 121 -3.57 -1.41 0.47
C ARG A 121 -2.57 -2.04 -0.48
N THR A 122 -2.93 -3.10 -1.21
CA THR A 122 -2.03 -3.69 -2.22
C THR A 122 -1.77 -2.79 -3.43
N GLU A 123 -2.72 -1.94 -3.84
CA GLU A 123 -2.53 -0.90 -4.86
C GLU A 123 -1.51 0.14 -4.38
N LEU A 124 -1.64 0.64 -3.15
CA LEU A 124 -0.71 1.64 -2.59
C LEU A 124 0.67 1.04 -2.30
N GLU A 125 0.75 -0.20 -1.84
CA GLU A 125 2.00 -0.96 -1.73
C GLU A 125 2.63 -1.18 -3.12
N HIS A 126 1.86 -1.47 -4.17
CA HIS A 126 2.36 -1.58 -5.54
C HIS A 126 2.94 -0.24 -6.02
N LEU A 127 2.17 0.85 -5.91
CA LEU A 127 2.59 2.20 -6.31
C LEU A 127 3.82 2.69 -5.54
N SER A 128 3.93 2.37 -4.24
CA SER A 128 5.11 2.69 -3.43
C SER A 128 6.34 1.89 -3.89
N ASN A 129 6.20 0.58 -4.10
CA ASN A 129 7.28 -0.26 -4.66
C ASN A 129 7.70 0.17 -6.08
N GLU A 130 6.74 0.55 -6.92
CA GLU A 130 6.97 0.99 -8.31
C GLU A 130 7.64 2.37 -8.34
N ALA A 131 7.18 3.32 -7.52
CA ALA A 131 7.85 4.61 -7.33
C ALA A 131 9.29 4.45 -6.81
N VAL A 132 9.53 3.50 -5.90
CA VAL A 132 10.88 3.14 -5.43
C VAL A 132 11.73 2.55 -6.58
N GLN A 133 11.20 1.63 -7.39
CA GLN A 133 11.91 1.08 -8.55
C GLN A 133 12.24 2.15 -9.59
N LEU A 134 11.28 3.01 -9.95
CA LEU A 134 11.49 4.14 -10.86
C LEU A 134 12.48 5.18 -10.30
N SER A 135 12.54 5.35 -8.97
CA SER A 135 13.60 6.15 -8.32
C SER A 135 14.98 5.51 -8.45
N SER A 136 15.08 4.17 -8.41
CA SER A 136 16.35 3.46 -8.65
C SER A 136 16.85 3.60 -10.10
N TRP A 137 15.93 3.78 -11.06
CA TRP A 137 16.26 4.04 -12.47
C TRP A 137 16.62 5.52 -12.72
N SER A 138 16.40 6.39 -11.73
CA SER A 138 16.69 7.83 -11.80
C SER A 138 17.55 8.29 -10.60
N ASP A 139 18.88 8.18 -10.78
CA ASP A 139 19.99 8.64 -9.91
C ASP A 139 19.86 10.09 -9.36
N ASN A 140 18.87 10.84 -9.85
CA ASN A 140 18.50 12.19 -9.44
C ASN A 140 17.06 12.24 -8.88
N LYS A 141 16.91 11.80 -7.63
CA LYS A 141 15.78 12.11 -6.72
C LYS A 141 14.44 12.51 -7.40
N ASN A 142 13.61 11.52 -7.73
CA ASN A 142 12.15 11.68 -7.85
C ASN A 142 11.49 11.96 -6.48
N THR A 143 12.12 12.85 -5.67
CA THR A 143 11.68 13.21 -4.33
C THR A 143 10.35 13.94 -4.33
N SER A 144 9.92 14.57 -5.44
CA SER A 144 8.56 15.12 -5.54
C SER A 144 7.53 13.99 -5.34
N VAL A 145 7.41 13.05 -6.29
CA VAL A 145 6.43 11.96 -6.20
C VAL A 145 6.64 11.07 -4.96
N LEU A 146 7.88 10.76 -4.56
CA LEU A 146 8.09 10.03 -3.30
C LEU A 146 7.65 10.82 -2.04
N SER A 147 7.81 12.15 -2.03
CA SER A 147 7.26 12.98 -0.94
C SER A 147 5.75 13.17 -1.05
N GLU A 148 5.17 13.13 -2.25
CA GLU A 148 3.72 13.23 -2.47
C GLU A 148 3.01 11.93 -2.08
N VAL A 149 3.61 10.77 -2.37
CA VAL A 149 3.19 9.46 -1.83
C VAL A 149 3.27 9.49 -0.31
N HIS A 150 4.40 9.92 0.27
CA HIS A 150 4.56 9.95 1.73
C HIS A 150 3.67 10.99 2.43
N ASP A 151 3.39 12.14 1.80
CA ASP A 151 2.38 13.10 2.25
C ASP A 151 0.98 12.44 2.24
N VAL A 152 0.64 11.67 1.21
CA VAL A 152 -0.64 10.93 1.13
C VAL A 152 -0.71 9.83 2.18
N GLU A 153 0.33 9.03 2.39
CA GLU A 153 0.44 8.06 3.49
C GLU A 153 0.19 8.75 4.84
N LYS A 154 0.86 9.88 5.09
CA LYS A 154 0.72 10.65 6.33
C LYS A 154 -0.67 11.27 6.49
N GLN A 155 -1.29 11.75 5.42
CA GLN A 155 -2.67 12.26 5.47
C GLN A 155 -3.70 11.12 5.63
N LEU A 156 -3.43 9.91 5.11
CA LEU A 156 -4.23 8.70 5.36
C LEU A 156 -4.14 8.27 6.83
N CYS A 157 -2.95 8.22 7.43
CA CYS A 157 -2.81 7.94 8.86
C CYS A 157 -3.51 8.99 9.75
N LYS A 158 -3.55 10.27 9.33
CA LYS A 158 -4.37 11.27 10.02
C LYS A 158 -5.86 11.01 9.83
N LEU A 159 -6.31 10.68 8.61
CA LEU A 159 -7.71 10.36 8.32
C LEU A 159 -8.18 9.14 9.12
N GLU A 160 -7.35 8.10 9.26
CA GLU A 160 -7.65 6.91 10.07
C GLU A 160 -7.80 7.27 11.56
N ALA A 161 -6.91 8.10 12.11
CA ALA A 161 -7.01 8.58 13.50
C ALA A 161 -8.19 9.54 13.73
N ASP A 162 -8.47 10.45 12.80
CA ASP A 162 -9.64 11.36 12.86
C ASP A 162 -10.95 10.55 12.77
N CYS A 163 -11.00 9.50 11.94
CA CYS A 163 -12.12 8.56 11.86
C CYS A 163 -12.34 7.79 13.17
N MET A 164 -11.26 7.30 13.80
CA MET A 164 -11.36 6.58 15.08
C MET A 164 -11.92 7.51 16.17
N ALA A 165 -11.38 8.72 16.33
CA ALA A 165 -11.88 9.68 17.30
C ALA A 165 -13.36 10.06 17.06
N ALA A 166 -13.80 10.13 15.80
CA ALA A 166 -15.20 10.35 15.45
C ALA A 166 -16.10 9.14 15.79
N ARG A 167 -15.64 7.91 15.55
CA ARG A 167 -16.34 6.68 15.95
C ARG A 167 -16.54 6.65 17.47
N ASP A 168 -15.46 6.81 18.24
CA ASP A 168 -15.46 6.67 19.70
C ASP A 168 -16.40 7.69 20.36
N ALA A 169 -16.49 8.90 19.80
CA ALA A 169 -17.44 9.92 20.24
C ALA A 169 -18.91 9.52 19.99
N VAL A 170 -19.21 8.94 18.83
CA VAL A 170 -20.57 8.47 18.47
C VAL A 170 -20.95 7.23 19.29
N GLU A 171 -20.02 6.30 19.54
CA GLU A 171 -20.24 5.14 20.40
C GLU A 171 -20.51 5.55 21.86
N SER A 172 -19.80 6.56 22.38
CA SER A 172 -20.12 7.18 23.68
C SER A 172 -21.49 7.85 23.69
N GLU A 173 -21.87 8.55 22.61
CA GLU A 173 -23.18 9.20 22.49
C GLU A 173 -24.34 8.19 22.52
N ILE A 174 -24.23 7.10 21.75
CA ILE A 174 -25.19 5.99 21.74
C ILE A 174 -25.30 5.36 23.13
N GLN A 175 -24.16 5.13 23.81
CA GLN A 175 -24.14 4.47 25.11
C GLN A 175 -24.72 5.33 26.24
N GLU A 176 -24.61 6.66 26.16
CA GLU A 176 -25.28 7.57 27.09
C GLU A 176 -26.80 7.63 26.82
N TYR A 177 -27.21 7.68 25.53
CA TYR A 177 -28.62 7.64 25.14
C TYR A 177 -29.30 6.33 25.57
N SER A 178 -28.63 5.18 25.38
CA SER A 178 -29.14 3.87 25.79
C SER A 178 -29.22 3.75 27.31
N SER A 179 -28.20 4.24 28.04
CA SER A 179 -28.19 4.22 29.51
C SER A 179 -29.33 5.06 30.11
N TYR A 180 -29.65 6.23 29.53
CA TYR A 180 -30.81 7.02 29.94
C TYR A 180 -32.13 6.24 29.74
N HIS A 181 -32.38 5.73 28.53
CA HIS A 181 -33.63 5.04 28.21
C HIS A 181 -33.82 3.74 28.98
N GLN A 182 -32.76 2.96 29.21
CA GLN A 182 -32.80 1.77 30.05
C GLN A 182 -33.11 2.14 31.52
N SER A 183 -32.44 3.16 32.06
CA SER A 183 -32.69 3.64 33.43
C SER A 183 -34.13 4.13 33.63
N LEU A 184 -34.71 4.77 32.59
CA LEU A 184 -36.10 5.20 32.59
C LEU A 184 -37.06 3.99 32.61
N GLN A 185 -36.84 3.02 31.72
CA GLN A 185 -37.68 1.81 31.62
C GLN A 185 -37.64 0.98 32.91
N ASP A 186 -36.46 0.75 33.49
CA ASP A 186 -36.34 0.01 34.76
C ASP A 186 -36.98 0.75 35.94
N THR A 187 -36.97 2.09 35.91
CA THR A 187 -37.69 2.92 36.88
C THR A 187 -39.21 2.80 36.73
N GLU A 188 -39.75 2.90 35.52
CA GLU A 188 -41.20 2.71 35.26
C GLU A 188 -41.67 1.30 35.67
N LYS A 189 -40.86 0.29 35.39
CA LYS A 189 -41.08 -1.11 35.78
C LYS A 189 -41.04 -1.30 37.30
N TRP A 190 -40.08 -0.70 38.01
CA TRP A 190 -40.00 -0.77 39.47
C TRP A 190 -41.19 -0.04 40.12
N LEU A 191 -41.57 1.16 39.64
CA LEU A 191 -42.75 1.88 40.10
C LEU A 191 -44.03 1.03 39.96
N LEU A 192 -44.20 0.33 38.82
CA LEU A 192 -45.32 -0.57 38.59
C LEU A 192 -45.29 -1.76 39.58
N GLN A 193 -44.14 -2.40 39.78
CA GLN A 193 -43.99 -3.51 40.73
C GLN A 193 -44.35 -3.10 42.17
N ILE A 194 -43.81 -1.97 42.64
CA ILE A 194 -44.11 -1.41 43.96
C ILE A 194 -45.60 -1.07 44.09
N SER A 195 -46.25 -0.56 43.03
CA SER A 195 -47.69 -0.25 43.07
C SER A 195 -48.55 -1.49 43.36
N PHE A 196 -48.18 -2.66 42.82
CA PHE A 196 -48.86 -3.93 43.11
C PHE A 196 -48.57 -4.43 44.53
N GLN A 197 -47.32 -4.32 45.01
CA GLN A 197 -46.98 -4.69 46.39
C GLN A 197 -47.72 -3.81 47.40
N LEU A 198 -47.75 -2.49 47.21
CA LEU A 198 -48.51 -1.58 48.07
C LEU A 198 -50.02 -1.86 47.99
N MET A 199 -50.57 -2.21 46.83
CA MET A 199 -51.96 -2.64 46.71
C MET A 199 -52.24 -3.92 47.52
N ALA A 200 -51.35 -4.90 47.46
CA ALA A 200 -51.46 -6.13 48.24
C ALA A 200 -51.44 -5.84 49.76
N HIS A 201 -50.42 -5.13 50.26
CA HIS A 201 -50.31 -4.75 51.67
C HIS A 201 -51.50 -3.90 52.16
N ASN A 202 -52.02 -3.00 51.32
CA ASN A 202 -53.20 -2.20 51.65
C ASN A 202 -54.47 -3.07 51.83
N SER A 203 -54.58 -4.16 51.06
CA SER A 203 -55.74 -5.06 51.06
C SER A 203 -55.79 -6.08 52.20
N LEU A 204 -54.71 -6.24 52.97
CA LEU A 204 -54.65 -7.17 54.09
C LEU A 204 -55.59 -6.76 55.24
N TYR A 205 -56.26 -7.75 55.81
CA TYR A 205 -57.12 -7.56 56.98
C TYR A 205 -56.28 -7.55 58.27
N ILE A 206 -56.72 -6.72 59.22
CA ILE A 206 -56.19 -6.63 60.57
C ILE A 206 -57.01 -7.57 61.46
N THR A 207 -56.33 -8.49 62.16
CA THR A 207 -56.94 -9.67 62.79
C THR A 207 -56.52 -9.88 64.25
N ASN A 208 -55.21 -9.81 64.53
CA ASN A 208 -54.62 -9.90 65.86
C ASN A 208 -53.28 -9.13 65.89
N ARG A 209 -52.69 -8.96 67.09
CA ARG A 209 -51.43 -8.21 67.23
C ARG A 209 -50.28 -8.86 66.47
N GLU A 210 -50.04 -10.16 66.65
CA GLU A 210 -48.88 -10.86 66.09
C GLU A 210 -48.81 -10.72 64.56
N GLN A 211 -49.94 -10.92 63.87
CA GLN A 211 -50.06 -10.71 62.44
C GLN A 211 -49.97 -9.22 62.04
N THR A 212 -50.37 -8.29 62.91
CA THR A 212 -50.20 -6.85 62.66
C THR A 212 -48.72 -6.44 62.80
N GLN A 213 -48.00 -6.98 63.78
CA GLN A 213 -46.57 -6.78 63.98
C GLN A 213 -45.77 -7.33 62.80
N GLU A 214 -46.07 -8.56 62.35
CA GLU A 214 -45.46 -9.16 61.17
C GLU A 214 -45.72 -8.31 59.90
N GLN A 215 -46.96 -7.83 59.70
CA GLN A 215 -47.29 -6.90 58.61
C GLN A 215 -46.54 -5.57 58.70
N ILE A 216 -46.31 -5.03 59.90
CA ILE A 216 -45.51 -3.81 60.12
C ILE A 216 -44.05 -4.05 59.76
N GLU A 217 -43.47 -5.17 60.17
CA GLU A 217 -42.08 -5.52 59.87
C GLU A 217 -41.87 -5.67 58.35
N GLN A 218 -42.69 -6.50 57.70
CA GLN A 218 -42.68 -6.68 56.23
C GLN A 218 -42.90 -5.34 55.49
N HIS A 219 -43.87 -4.53 55.92
CA HIS A 219 -44.15 -3.25 55.28
C HIS A 219 -43.10 -2.17 55.59
N SER A 220 -42.39 -2.26 56.72
CA SER A 220 -41.29 -1.35 57.05
C SER A 220 -40.05 -1.62 56.19
N ALA A 221 -39.78 -2.89 55.87
CA ALA A 221 -38.74 -3.25 54.91
C ALA A 221 -39.07 -2.71 53.51
N LEU A 222 -40.32 -2.89 53.04
CA LEU A 222 -40.80 -2.32 51.78
C LEU A 222 -40.71 -0.78 51.76
N LEU A 223 -41.11 -0.11 52.85
CA LEU A 223 -40.95 1.35 52.97
C LEU A 223 -39.47 1.78 52.91
N SER A 224 -38.56 0.98 53.48
CA SER A 224 -37.12 1.22 53.41
C SER A 224 -36.60 1.11 51.97
N GLU A 225 -37.00 0.07 51.22
CA GLU A 225 -36.68 -0.08 49.80
C GLU A 225 -37.15 1.15 48.99
N ILE A 226 -38.42 1.54 49.18
CA ILE A 226 -38.99 2.71 48.51
C ILE A 226 -38.20 3.98 48.83
N THR A 227 -37.79 4.20 50.09
CA THR A 227 -36.96 5.37 50.44
C THR A 227 -35.54 5.30 49.87
N GLY A 228 -34.96 4.10 49.71
CA GLY A 228 -33.63 3.92 49.11
C GLY A 228 -33.59 4.25 47.61
N TYR A 229 -34.65 3.88 46.88
CA TYR A 229 -34.74 4.06 45.43
C TYR A 229 -34.70 5.52 44.95
N GLN A 230 -34.85 6.50 45.85
CA GLN A 230 -34.63 7.92 45.54
C GLN A 230 -33.25 8.16 44.89
N SER A 231 -32.21 7.40 45.28
CA SER A 231 -30.87 7.50 44.68
C SER A 231 -30.89 7.15 43.18
N ASN A 232 -31.66 6.14 42.77
CA ASN A 232 -31.80 5.73 41.37
C ASN A 232 -32.55 6.80 40.55
N LEU A 233 -33.54 7.47 41.16
CA LEU A 233 -34.24 8.59 40.53
C LEU A 233 -33.32 9.80 40.31
N ASP A 234 -32.40 10.07 41.24
CA ASP A 234 -31.45 11.18 41.11
C ASP A 234 -30.33 10.86 40.11
N GLU A 235 -29.93 9.59 39.96
CA GLU A 235 -29.09 9.13 38.85
C GLU A 235 -29.80 9.28 37.49
N LEU A 236 -31.06 8.84 37.39
CA LEU A 236 -31.88 8.98 36.18
C LEU A 236 -32.03 10.45 35.76
N LYS A 237 -32.26 11.36 36.72
CA LYS A 237 -32.26 12.81 36.46
C LYS A 237 -30.90 13.28 35.94
N SER A 238 -29.79 12.81 36.51
CA SER A 238 -28.46 13.19 36.03
C SER A 238 -28.26 12.79 34.57
N LYS A 239 -28.60 11.54 34.21
CA LYS A 239 -28.54 11.05 32.82
C LYS A 239 -29.42 11.88 31.88
N GLY A 240 -30.65 12.20 32.31
CA GLY A 240 -31.56 13.05 31.55
C GLY A 240 -31.01 14.45 31.29
N HIS A 241 -30.41 15.11 32.29
CA HIS A 241 -29.81 16.43 32.10
C HIS A 241 -28.59 16.41 31.15
N CYS A 242 -27.75 15.37 31.19
CA CYS A 242 -26.65 15.20 30.24
C CYS A 242 -27.14 15.07 28.78
N GLN A 243 -28.26 14.38 28.56
CA GLN A 243 -28.90 14.29 27.24
C GLN A 243 -29.48 15.66 26.81
N ILE A 244 -30.12 16.41 27.72
CA ILE A 244 -30.59 17.78 27.44
C ILE A 244 -29.43 18.68 27.02
N GLU A 245 -28.31 18.68 27.76
CA GLU A 245 -27.13 19.51 27.46
C GLU A 245 -26.56 19.22 26.07
N ARG A 246 -26.49 17.93 25.68
CA ARG A 246 -25.93 17.50 24.39
C ARG A 246 -26.76 17.92 23.18
N TYR A 247 -28.07 17.78 23.25
CA TYR A 247 -28.97 18.01 22.12
C TYR A 247 -29.70 19.37 22.17
N PHE A 248 -29.40 20.25 23.13
CA PHE A 248 -30.07 21.55 23.24
C PHE A 248 -29.91 22.43 22.00
N GLU A 249 -28.70 22.47 21.41
CA GLU A 249 -28.43 23.29 20.22
C GLU A 249 -29.01 22.70 18.93
N THR A 250 -29.07 21.37 18.81
CA THR A 250 -29.51 20.65 17.61
C THR A 250 -31.00 20.30 17.62
N THR A 251 -31.63 20.13 18.79
CA THR A 251 -33.05 19.79 18.93
C THR A 251 -33.62 20.38 20.23
N PRO A 252 -33.86 21.72 20.32
CA PRO A 252 -34.27 22.40 21.56
C PRO A 252 -35.52 21.84 22.26
N GLN A 253 -36.37 21.11 21.52
CA GLN A 253 -37.59 20.47 22.03
C GLN A 253 -37.31 19.28 22.96
N ILE A 254 -36.12 18.66 22.89
CA ILE A 254 -35.70 17.56 23.77
C ILE A 254 -35.91 17.89 25.24
N LYS A 255 -35.60 19.14 25.61
CA LYS A 255 -35.63 19.63 26.99
C LYS A 255 -37.01 19.40 27.62
N GLN A 256 -38.06 19.82 26.92
CA GLN A 256 -39.44 19.68 27.40
C GLN A 256 -39.86 18.21 27.51
N ILE A 257 -39.37 17.33 26.62
CA ILE A 257 -39.69 15.89 26.63
C ILE A 257 -39.06 15.21 27.85
N ILE A 258 -37.76 15.41 28.07
CA ILE A 258 -37.03 14.81 29.19
C ILE A 258 -37.50 15.39 30.54
N GLU A 259 -37.69 16.72 30.65
CA GLU A 259 -38.23 17.34 31.87
C GLU A 259 -39.62 16.78 32.22
N GLN A 260 -40.48 16.51 31.23
CA GLN A 260 -41.79 15.90 31.47
C GLN A 260 -41.69 14.41 31.89
N GLN A 261 -40.80 13.63 31.26
CA GLN A 261 -40.54 12.22 31.65
C GLN A 261 -40.08 12.12 33.11
N LEU A 262 -39.07 12.90 33.48
CA LEU A 262 -38.52 12.95 34.84
C LEU A 262 -39.57 13.41 35.88
N CYS A 263 -40.42 14.37 35.51
CA CYS A 263 -41.51 14.85 36.36
C CYS A 263 -42.57 13.76 36.62
N ASN A 264 -43.07 13.12 35.56
CA ASN A 264 -44.07 12.04 35.65
C ASN A 264 -43.61 10.90 36.58
N VAL A 265 -42.34 10.51 36.46
CA VAL A 265 -41.70 9.47 37.26
C VAL A 265 -41.58 9.89 38.73
N GLN A 266 -41.13 11.13 39.01
CA GLN A 266 -40.99 11.64 40.37
C GLN A 266 -42.34 11.80 41.07
N ASP A 267 -43.39 12.25 40.38
CA ASP A 267 -44.73 12.37 40.95
C ASP A 267 -45.40 11.01 41.22
N SER A 268 -45.13 10.03 40.37
CA SER A 268 -45.52 8.64 40.59
C SER A 268 -44.84 8.08 41.85
N TYR A 269 -43.52 8.27 41.98
CA TYR A 269 -42.77 7.91 43.19
C TYR A 269 -43.32 8.57 44.46
N ASN A 270 -43.54 9.89 44.42
CA ASN A 270 -44.08 10.67 45.53
C ASN A 270 -45.44 10.12 46.01
N SER A 271 -46.28 9.69 45.06
CA SER A 271 -47.61 9.12 45.32
C SER A 271 -47.53 7.73 45.97
N LEU A 272 -46.63 6.85 45.50
CA LEU A 272 -46.39 5.54 46.12
C LEU A 272 -45.79 5.68 47.53
N LEU A 273 -44.82 6.56 47.71
CA LEU A 273 -44.19 6.85 49.00
C LEU A 273 -45.18 7.44 50.02
N HIS A 274 -46.11 8.30 49.58
CA HIS A 274 -47.21 8.76 50.44
C HIS A 274 -48.14 7.62 50.84
N THR A 275 -48.52 6.77 49.88
CA THR A 275 -49.39 5.60 50.11
C THR A 275 -48.76 4.62 51.10
N ALA A 276 -47.46 4.31 50.97
CA ALA A 276 -46.72 3.47 51.90
C ALA A 276 -46.70 4.07 53.32
N ARG A 277 -46.42 5.37 53.45
CA ARG A 277 -46.49 6.07 54.76
C ARG A 277 -47.89 6.02 55.39
N GLN A 278 -48.95 6.07 54.59
CA GLN A 278 -50.33 5.97 55.07
C GLN A 278 -50.69 4.54 55.52
N ILE A 279 -50.28 3.51 54.77
CA ILE A 279 -50.45 2.11 55.17
C ILE A 279 -49.70 1.84 56.48
N LYS A 280 -48.45 2.33 56.60
CA LYS A 280 -47.70 2.25 57.86
C LYS A 280 -48.42 2.94 59.02
N SER A 281 -48.87 4.20 58.88
CA SER A 281 -49.63 4.89 59.93
C SER A 281 -50.85 4.08 60.37
N ARG A 282 -51.63 3.54 59.43
CA ARG A 282 -52.80 2.71 59.73
C ARG A 282 -52.46 1.45 60.52
N LEU A 283 -51.34 0.80 60.20
CA LEU A 283 -50.86 -0.38 60.90
C LEU A 283 -50.31 -0.02 62.29
N ASP A 284 -49.43 0.99 62.39
CA ASP A 284 -48.87 1.48 63.66
C ASP A 284 -49.99 1.94 64.62
N GLU A 285 -51.00 2.67 64.12
CA GLU A 285 -52.20 3.07 64.87
C GLU A 285 -53.06 1.87 65.31
N SER A 286 -52.99 0.74 64.63
CA SER A 286 -53.71 -0.47 65.01
C SER A 286 -52.90 -1.36 65.96
N LEU A 287 -51.58 -1.41 65.79
CA LEU A 287 -50.67 -2.01 66.75
C LEU A 287 -50.76 -1.28 68.08
N GLU A 288 -50.78 0.06 68.11
CA GLU A 288 -50.93 0.81 69.36
C GLU A 288 -52.28 0.55 70.04
N LYS A 289 -53.36 0.31 69.28
CA LYS A 289 -54.63 -0.17 69.86
C LYS A 289 -54.51 -1.58 70.42
N PHE A 290 -53.82 -2.50 69.72
CA PHE A 290 -53.53 -3.83 70.27
C PHE A 290 -52.61 -3.78 71.49
N LEU A 291 -51.66 -2.85 71.56
CA LEU A 291 -50.80 -2.61 72.71
C LEU A 291 -51.51 -1.84 73.81
N GLU A 292 -52.59 -1.12 73.55
CA GLU A 292 -53.48 -0.57 74.58
C GLU A 292 -54.41 -1.67 75.14
N TYR A 293 -54.93 -2.55 74.28
CA TYR A 293 -55.61 -3.78 74.73
C TYR A 293 -54.66 -4.70 75.50
N GLU A 294 -53.41 -4.89 75.06
CA GLU A 294 -52.42 -5.64 75.83
C GLU A 294 -51.99 -4.89 77.07
N ARG A 295 -51.68 -3.59 77.07
CA ARG A 295 -51.39 -2.85 78.32
C ARG A 295 -52.56 -2.81 79.29
N THR A 296 -53.80 -3.00 78.85
CA THR A 296 -54.94 -3.23 79.76
C THR A 296 -55.06 -4.70 80.19
N LEU A 297 -54.77 -5.67 79.32
CA LEU A 297 -54.66 -7.09 79.66
C LEU A 297 -53.40 -7.44 80.47
N GLU A 298 -52.35 -6.63 80.44
CA GLU A 298 -51.08 -6.67 81.18
C GLU A 298 -51.11 -5.70 82.35
N SER A 299 -51.98 -4.68 82.36
CA SER A 299 -52.43 -4.16 83.64
C SER A 299 -53.17 -5.28 84.38
N ILE A 300 -54.03 -6.06 83.72
CA ILE A 300 -54.68 -7.24 84.33
C ILE A 300 -53.68 -8.38 84.58
N MET A 301 -52.73 -8.66 83.68
CA MET A 301 -51.79 -9.78 83.76
C MET A 301 -50.56 -9.47 84.58
N ALA A 302 -50.02 -8.25 84.64
CA ALA A 302 -49.06 -7.86 85.67
C ALA A 302 -49.74 -7.60 87.02
N ASN A 303 -51.05 -7.30 87.08
CA ASN A 303 -51.79 -7.55 88.32
C ASN A 303 -51.91 -9.05 88.64
N LEU A 304 -51.71 -9.97 87.67
CA LEU A 304 -51.61 -11.43 87.88
C LEU A 304 -50.16 -11.96 87.95
N ASP A 305 -49.16 -11.15 87.57
CA ASP A 305 -47.75 -11.50 87.33
C ASP A 305 -46.76 -10.59 88.13
N GLU A 306 -47.26 -9.58 88.86
CA GLU A 306 -46.87 -9.35 90.26
C GLU A 306 -47.31 -10.55 91.13
N TYR A 307 -47.98 -11.49 90.47
CA TYR A 307 -47.92 -12.90 90.70
C TYR A 307 -46.88 -13.85 89.71
N GLU A 308 -45.83 -13.51 88.71
CA GLU A 308 -44.65 -14.17 87.69
C GLU A 308 -43.27 -13.51 86.74
N GLU A 309 -42.72 -13.73 85.37
CA GLU A 309 -41.20 -13.60 84.62
C GLU A 309 -40.62 -13.13 83.01
N VAL A 310 -39.35 -13.36 82.27
CA VAL A 310 -38.54 -12.64 80.97
C VAL A 310 -37.36 -13.18 79.78
N LEU A 311 -36.56 -12.45 78.77
CA LEU A 311 -35.76 -12.76 77.33
C LEU A 311 -34.23 -12.25 76.66
N ARG A 312 -33.63 -12.42 75.30
CA ARG A 312 -32.06 -12.51 74.65
C ARG A 312 -31.47 -12.30 72.99
N GLN A 313 -30.12 -12.18 72.40
CA GLN A 313 -29.45 -11.81 70.88
C GLN A 313 -27.89 -12.17 70.13
N ASN A 314 -27.31 -11.82 68.79
CA ASN A 314 -25.87 -12.12 67.95
C ASN A 314 -25.14 -11.40 66.51
N GLU A 315 -23.97 -11.77 65.66
CA GLU A 315 -23.26 -11.23 64.21
C GLU A 315 -21.68 -11.49 63.43
N LEU A 316 -21.12 -11.02 62.13
CA LEU A 316 -19.81 -11.39 61.13
C LEU A 316 -18.87 -10.50 59.93
N GLU A 317 -17.85 -10.93 58.94
CA GLU A 317 -16.65 -10.25 57.93
C GLU A 317 -16.03 -10.83 56.40
N ASP A 318 -15.00 -10.63 55.32
CA ASP A 318 -13.62 -10.01 54.57
C ASP A 318 -13.25 -10.18 52.85
N VAL A 319 -12.22 -10.03 51.78
CA VAL A 319 -10.71 -9.70 51.11
C VAL A 319 -10.39 -9.42 49.41
N THR A 320 -9.34 -9.32 48.36
CA THR A 320 -7.78 -9.25 47.72
C THR A 320 -7.44 -9.02 46.01
N SER A 321 -6.38 -8.88 44.97
CA SER A 321 -4.82 -8.69 44.37
C SER A 321 -4.31 -8.38 42.71
N LEU A 322 -2.99 -8.26 42.05
CA LEU A 322 -2.44 -7.93 40.50
C LEU A 322 -0.87 -8.09 39.73
N THR A 323 -0.40 -7.67 38.40
CA THR A 323 0.95 -7.90 37.42
C THR A 323 1.63 -6.84 36.24
N LEU A 324 2.59 -6.78 35.12
CA LEU A 324 3.70 -7.41 34.06
C LEU A 324 4.68 -6.51 32.92
N GLY A 325 5.70 -6.93 31.93
CA GLY A 325 6.57 -6.16 30.74
C GLY A 325 7.85 -6.67 29.68
N GLU A 326 8.51 -6.00 28.55
CA GLU A 326 9.74 -6.31 27.48
C GLU A 326 10.47 -5.17 26.41
N ALA A 327 11.41 -5.05 25.29
CA ALA A 327 12.44 -5.64 24.16
C ALA A 327 13.43 -4.58 23.20
N GLN A 328 14.35 -4.56 22.05
CA GLN A 328 15.39 -5.25 20.98
C GLN A 328 16.23 -4.39 19.73
N GLN A 329 17.38 -4.75 18.89
CA GLN A 329 17.99 -4.34 17.39
C GLN A 329 19.59 -4.08 16.80
N GLN A 330 20.12 -4.25 15.44
CA GLN A 330 21.21 -3.51 14.43
C GLN A 330 22.47 -4.07 13.39
N LEU A 331 23.24 -3.34 12.39
CA LEU A 331 24.35 -3.74 11.23
C LEU A 331 25.42 -2.62 10.49
N ASN A 332 26.40 -2.50 9.41
CA ASN A 332 27.23 -3.03 8.11
C ASN A 332 28.60 -2.15 7.56
N SER A 333 29.56 -2.04 6.47
CA SER A 333 30.24 -2.47 5.04
C SER A 333 31.70 -1.75 4.56
N ILE A 334 32.62 -1.62 3.42
CA ILE A 334 33.22 -2.01 1.95
C ILE A 334 34.61 -1.18 1.39
N ARG A 335 35.56 -1.08 0.27
CA ARG A 335 36.13 -1.44 -1.23
C ARG A 335 37.69 -0.99 -1.82
N LEU A 336 38.29 -1.23 -3.11
CA LEU A 336 39.75 -0.87 -3.80
C LEU A 336 40.07 -0.88 -5.47
N GLN A 337 41.18 -0.76 -6.40
CA GLN A 337 42.73 -0.40 -6.75
C GLN A 337 43.31 -0.33 -8.35
N ALA A 338 44.62 0.02 -8.87
CA ALA A 338 45.22 0.14 -10.37
C ALA A 338 46.85 0.17 -10.86
N ARG A 339 47.40 0.35 -12.19
CA ARG A 339 48.91 0.32 -12.80
C ARG A 339 49.46 0.96 -14.27
N MET A 340 50.75 0.79 -14.85
CA MET A 340 51.54 1.38 -16.13
C MET A 340 52.76 0.55 -16.92
N SER A 341 53.77 0.77 -17.93
CA SER A 341 54.43 1.71 -19.07
C SER A 341 55.77 1.19 -19.96
N SER A 342 56.38 1.76 -21.13
CA SER A 342 57.68 1.33 -22.01
C SER A 342 58.41 2.22 -23.25
N LEU A 343 59.59 1.90 -24.01
CA LEU A 343 60.41 2.63 -25.19
C LEU A 343 61.58 1.94 -26.20
N GLY A 344 62.40 2.62 -27.17
CA GLY A 344 63.41 2.16 -28.35
C GLY A 344 64.82 2.96 -28.75
N ASP A 345 65.74 3.03 -29.85
CA ASP A 345 66.11 2.62 -31.35
C ASP A 345 67.64 2.91 -32.02
N ILE A 346 68.08 2.86 -33.38
CA ILE A 346 69.56 2.86 -34.04
C ILE A 346 70.01 3.38 -35.60
N VAL A 347 71.24 3.13 -36.31
CA VAL A 347 71.95 3.82 -37.59
C VAL A 347 73.04 3.09 -38.64
N SER A 348 73.78 3.70 -39.72
CA SER A 348 74.69 3.13 -40.92
C SER A 348 75.92 3.92 -41.73
N GLU A 349 76.57 3.51 -42.94
CA GLU A 349 77.99 3.87 -43.62
C GLU A 349 78.39 4.32 -45.20
N LEU A 350 79.40 3.76 -46.05
CA LEU A 350 80.45 4.43 -47.06
C LEU A 350 80.84 4.01 -48.65
N GLU A 351 82.03 4.37 -49.36
CA GLU A 351 82.41 4.53 -50.90
C GLU A 351 83.80 3.96 -51.67
N GLU A 352 84.15 4.11 -53.06
CA GLU A 352 84.10 3.00 -54.13
C GLU A 352 84.53 2.92 -55.74
N LYS A 353 85.37 3.70 -56.51
CA LYS A 353 85.09 4.18 -57.96
C LYS A 353 84.99 3.45 -59.39
N ASP A 354 85.92 2.72 -60.04
CA ASP A 354 85.79 2.36 -61.53
C ASP A 354 85.28 0.93 -61.87
N ARG A 355 85.60 -0.04 -61.01
CA ARG A 355 84.93 -1.36 -60.94
C ARG A 355 83.39 -1.24 -61.13
N GLN A 356 82.85 -0.14 -60.62
CA GLN A 356 81.49 0.35 -60.78
C GLN A 356 80.89 0.35 -62.19
N LEU A 357 81.67 0.40 -63.29
CA LEU A 357 81.14 0.58 -64.65
C LEU A 357 80.73 -0.72 -65.35
N GLY A 358 81.58 -1.76 -65.27
CA GLY A 358 81.22 -3.10 -65.72
C GLY A 358 80.14 -3.70 -64.81
N GLU A 359 80.24 -3.41 -63.51
CA GLU A 359 79.13 -3.59 -62.57
C GLU A 359 77.90 -2.80 -63.03
N LEU A 360 78.02 -1.57 -63.54
CA LEU A 360 76.87 -0.73 -63.91
C LEU A 360 75.98 -1.32 -65.00
N GLY A 361 76.56 -1.85 -66.08
CA GLY A 361 75.78 -2.39 -67.19
C GLY A 361 74.91 -3.57 -66.73
N LYS A 362 75.48 -4.45 -65.91
CA LYS A 362 74.76 -5.57 -65.30
C LYS A 362 73.79 -5.11 -64.21
N TRP A 363 74.21 -4.14 -63.38
CA TRP A 363 73.37 -3.51 -62.36
C TRP A 363 72.17 -2.79 -62.98
N VAL A 364 72.25 -2.23 -64.19
CA VAL A 364 71.09 -1.68 -64.91
C VAL A 364 70.08 -2.78 -65.30
N GLU A 365 70.54 -3.98 -65.65
CA GLU A 365 69.68 -5.15 -65.94
C GLU A 365 69.09 -5.75 -64.65
N ASP A 366 69.88 -5.82 -63.57
CA ASP A 366 69.43 -6.20 -62.23
C ASP A 366 68.42 -5.16 -61.67
N GLN A 367 68.65 -3.86 -61.86
CA GLN A 367 67.73 -2.77 -61.51
C GLN A 367 66.46 -2.82 -62.37
N TRP A 368 66.55 -3.07 -63.67
CA TRP A 368 65.36 -3.23 -64.52
C TRP A 368 64.49 -4.38 -64.01
N SER A 369 65.11 -5.49 -63.64
CA SER A 369 64.44 -6.65 -63.04
C SER A 369 63.79 -6.28 -61.70
N ALA A 370 64.48 -5.54 -60.83
CA ALA A 370 63.95 -5.05 -59.56
C ALA A 370 62.77 -4.08 -59.76
N VAL A 371 62.85 -3.14 -60.71
CA VAL A 371 61.75 -2.20 -61.03
C VAL A 371 60.52 -2.96 -61.55
N VAL A 372 60.71 -4.01 -62.35
CA VAL A 372 59.62 -4.90 -62.79
C VAL A 372 59.04 -5.72 -61.62
N GLU A 373 59.85 -6.18 -60.65
CA GLU A 373 59.31 -6.77 -59.42
C GLU A 373 58.47 -5.74 -58.65
N TRP A 374 59.04 -4.57 -58.37
CA TRP A 374 58.40 -3.48 -57.62
C TRP A 374 57.09 -3.00 -58.23
N LYS A 375 57.00 -2.98 -59.57
CA LYS A 375 55.79 -2.62 -60.32
C LYS A 375 54.66 -3.63 -60.19
N ASN A 376 54.99 -4.92 -60.08
CA ASN A 376 54.00 -6.01 -59.99
C ASN A 376 53.67 -6.41 -58.54
N ARG A 377 54.54 -6.05 -57.59
CA ARG A 377 54.40 -6.34 -56.16
C ARG A 377 53.30 -5.48 -55.51
N PRO A 378 52.29 -6.06 -54.86
CA PRO A 378 51.26 -5.30 -54.16
C PRO A 378 51.83 -4.55 -52.95
N LEU A 379 51.18 -3.45 -52.55
CA LEU A 379 51.54 -2.73 -51.33
C LEU A 379 51.04 -3.45 -50.06
N LYS A 380 51.70 -3.16 -48.94
CA LYS A 380 51.31 -3.64 -47.60
C LYS A 380 50.39 -2.61 -46.95
N LEU A 381 49.40 -3.06 -46.16
CA LEU A 381 48.48 -2.14 -45.48
C LEU A 381 49.13 -1.32 -44.36
N ARG A 382 50.29 -1.71 -43.82
CA ARG A 382 50.97 -1.01 -42.70
C ARG A 382 51.79 0.20 -43.20
N PRO A 383 51.78 1.35 -42.50
CA PRO A 383 52.15 2.64 -43.09
C PRO A 383 53.67 2.83 -43.17
N GLU A 384 54.39 2.30 -42.18
CA GLU A 384 55.85 2.15 -42.22
C GLU A 384 56.27 1.17 -43.33
N ALA A 385 55.48 0.12 -43.56
CA ALA A 385 55.82 -0.96 -44.48
C ALA A 385 55.45 -0.65 -45.94
N SER A 386 54.52 0.28 -46.20
CA SER A 386 54.25 0.87 -47.51
C SER A 386 55.30 1.95 -47.83
N ARG A 387 55.57 2.87 -46.91
CA ARG A 387 56.64 3.88 -47.05
C ARG A 387 58.02 3.26 -47.30
N ALA A 388 58.31 2.15 -46.63
CA ALA A 388 59.55 1.39 -46.83
C ALA A 388 59.67 0.73 -48.23
N GLU A 389 58.59 0.62 -49.02
CA GLU A 389 58.72 0.17 -50.42
C GLU A 389 59.21 1.29 -51.34
N ALA A 390 58.92 2.56 -51.04
CA ALA A 390 59.40 3.70 -51.82
C ALA A 390 60.89 4.02 -51.57
N ALA A 391 61.42 3.70 -50.39
CA ALA A 391 62.81 3.95 -50.02
C ALA A 391 63.84 3.35 -51.03
N PRO A 392 63.85 2.04 -51.34
CA PRO A 392 64.78 1.48 -52.33
C PRO A 392 64.54 2.01 -53.75
N MET A 393 63.31 2.39 -54.09
CA MET A 393 63.02 3.01 -55.40
C MET A 393 63.65 4.40 -55.53
N ILE A 394 63.63 5.20 -54.45
CA ILE A 394 64.27 6.51 -54.37
C ILE A 394 65.79 6.37 -54.32
N GLU A 395 66.32 5.37 -53.61
CA GLU A 395 67.75 5.04 -53.56
C GLU A 395 68.28 4.60 -54.94
N SER A 396 67.54 3.75 -55.65
CA SER A 396 67.84 3.39 -57.05
C SER A 396 67.67 4.58 -58.01
N LEU A 397 66.74 5.50 -57.79
CA LEU A 397 66.60 6.71 -58.61
C LEU A 397 67.76 7.69 -58.38
N ASN A 398 68.17 7.87 -57.12
CA ASN A 398 69.30 8.70 -56.73
C ASN A 398 70.62 8.13 -57.26
N SER A 399 70.83 6.82 -57.12
CA SER A 399 72.02 6.17 -57.68
C SER A 399 71.99 6.12 -59.21
N LEU A 400 70.84 5.90 -59.88
CA LEU A 400 70.74 6.08 -61.34
C LEU A 400 71.12 7.52 -61.74
N THR A 401 70.64 8.53 -61.01
CA THR A 401 70.96 9.93 -61.27
C THR A 401 72.45 10.23 -61.02
N GLU A 402 73.03 9.71 -59.95
CA GLU A 402 74.46 9.88 -59.64
C GLU A 402 75.34 9.16 -60.68
N LYS A 403 75.01 7.91 -61.02
CA LYS A 403 75.73 7.11 -62.02
C LYS A 403 75.62 7.71 -63.42
N ARG A 404 74.44 8.22 -63.81
CA ARG A 404 74.23 9.04 -65.01
C ARG A 404 75.09 10.30 -64.99
N THR A 405 75.19 10.97 -63.84
CA THR A 405 76.05 12.15 -63.67
C THR A 405 77.54 11.79 -63.74
N GLN A 406 77.97 10.67 -63.16
CA GLN A 406 79.33 10.15 -63.26
C GLN A 406 79.68 9.75 -64.72
N LEU A 407 78.77 9.06 -65.44
CA LEU A 407 78.88 8.76 -66.87
C LEU A 407 79.03 10.01 -67.75
N LEU A 408 78.42 11.13 -67.34
CA LEU A 408 78.44 12.41 -68.06
C LEU A 408 79.57 13.38 -67.63
N THR A 409 80.21 13.17 -66.47
CA THR A 409 81.18 14.14 -65.89
C THR A 409 82.55 13.56 -65.54
N GLN A 410 82.65 12.25 -65.32
CA GLN A 410 83.90 11.56 -64.94
C GLN A 410 84.41 10.63 -66.04
N LEU A 411 83.65 10.46 -67.13
CA LEU A 411 83.83 9.41 -68.13
C LEU A 411 83.64 9.95 -69.57
N PRO A 412 84.28 9.35 -70.62
CA PRO A 412 84.27 9.90 -71.97
C PRO A 412 83.02 9.54 -72.80
N PRO A 413 82.56 10.41 -73.72
CA PRO A 413 81.41 10.15 -74.61
C PRO A 413 81.73 9.17 -75.75
N GLY A 414 80.70 8.51 -76.30
CA GLY A 414 80.79 7.60 -77.45
C GLY A 414 79.74 6.48 -77.41
N GLU A 415 79.50 5.80 -78.55
CA GLU A 415 78.31 4.97 -78.81
C GLU A 415 77.92 4.00 -77.68
N HIS A 416 78.89 3.35 -77.02
CA HIS A 416 78.61 2.39 -75.96
C HIS A 416 78.27 3.05 -74.60
N ASN A 417 78.75 4.28 -74.36
CA ASN A 417 78.28 5.14 -73.26
C ASN A 417 76.88 5.67 -73.61
N ASP A 418 76.69 6.20 -74.82
CA ASP A 418 75.42 6.77 -75.29
C ASP A 418 74.27 5.74 -75.26
N SER A 419 74.55 4.48 -75.61
CA SER A 419 73.61 3.35 -75.50
C SER A 419 73.25 3.02 -74.04
N VAL A 420 74.24 3.00 -73.14
CA VAL A 420 74.01 2.79 -71.70
C VAL A 420 73.22 3.96 -71.09
N VAL A 421 73.49 5.20 -71.51
CA VAL A 421 72.72 6.39 -71.12
C VAL A 421 71.28 6.29 -71.63
N SER A 422 71.04 5.86 -72.88
CA SER A 422 69.68 5.65 -73.41
C SER A 422 68.91 4.56 -72.64
N ASN A 423 69.60 3.51 -72.18
CA ASN A 423 69.00 2.46 -71.35
C ASN A 423 68.73 2.96 -69.92
N ILE A 424 69.62 3.76 -69.34
CA ILE A 424 69.44 4.42 -68.05
C ILE A 424 68.28 5.42 -68.11
N ASP A 425 68.13 6.20 -69.18
CA ASP A 425 67.02 7.14 -69.36
C ASP A 425 65.67 6.41 -69.46
N SER A 426 65.65 5.28 -70.17
CA SER A 426 64.46 4.41 -70.30
C SER A 426 64.08 3.75 -68.95
N LEU A 427 65.08 3.26 -68.21
CA LEU A 427 64.90 2.71 -66.86
C LEU A 427 64.47 3.79 -65.86
N GLN A 428 65.04 4.99 -65.96
CA GLN A 428 64.70 6.15 -65.13
C GLN A 428 63.25 6.57 -65.37
N GLN A 429 62.75 6.58 -66.61
CA GLN A 429 61.34 6.80 -66.89
C GLN A 429 60.46 5.71 -66.26
N LEU A 430 60.78 4.43 -66.49
CA LEU A 430 59.99 3.31 -65.95
C LEU A 430 59.97 3.31 -64.41
N LEU A 431 61.08 3.65 -63.77
CA LEU A 431 61.20 3.82 -62.32
C LEU A 431 60.41 5.02 -61.82
N MET A 432 60.49 6.18 -62.49
CA MET A 432 59.69 7.36 -62.14
C MET A 432 58.19 7.10 -62.25
N GLU A 433 57.72 6.43 -63.31
CA GLU A 433 56.32 6.02 -63.47
C GLU A 433 55.89 5.03 -62.36
N THR A 434 56.75 4.05 -62.04
CA THR A 434 56.48 3.03 -61.01
C THR A 434 56.44 3.64 -59.60
N LEU A 435 57.37 4.54 -59.30
CA LEU A 435 57.44 5.27 -58.03
C LEU A 435 56.25 6.23 -57.88
N ALA A 436 55.89 6.98 -58.93
CA ALA A 436 54.73 7.86 -58.91
C ALA A 436 53.42 7.08 -58.68
N LYS A 437 53.26 5.89 -59.31
CA LYS A 437 52.13 5.01 -59.01
C LYS A 437 52.15 4.53 -57.56
N LYS A 438 53.28 4.00 -57.08
CA LYS A 438 53.44 3.51 -55.70
C LYS A 438 53.15 4.58 -54.65
N GLN A 439 53.57 5.83 -54.87
CA GLN A 439 53.26 6.96 -54.00
C GLN A 439 51.78 7.38 -54.05
N GLY A 440 51.13 7.28 -55.21
CA GLY A 440 49.68 7.48 -55.35
C GLY A 440 48.87 6.41 -54.60
N ASP A 441 49.25 5.15 -54.77
CA ASP A 441 48.64 3.99 -54.10
C ASP A 441 48.90 4.04 -52.57
N GLU A 442 50.07 4.50 -52.11
CA GLU A 442 50.34 4.76 -50.68
C GLU A 442 49.44 5.88 -50.12
N ALA A 443 49.32 7.00 -50.84
CA ALA A 443 48.47 8.12 -50.43
C ALA A 443 46.98 7.74 -50.38
N LEU A 444 46.54 6.77 -51.18
CA LEU A 444 45.22 6.17 -51.09
C LEU A 444 45.05 5.34 -49.81
N ILE A 445 46.02 4.47 -49.49
CA ILE A 445 46.04 3.68 -48.25
C ILE A 445 46.00 4.59 -47.01
N GLU A 446 46.76 5.69 -46.98
CA GLU A 446 46.77 6.58 -45.82
C GLU A 446 45.43 7.31 -45.65
N ARG A 447 44.78 7.77 -46.74
CA ARG A 447 43.44 8.40 -46.70
C ARG A 447 42.38 7.46 -46.11
N TYR A 448 42.35 6.21 -46.57
CA TYR A 448 41.44 5.19 -46.04
C TYR A 448 41.57 5.05 -44.51
N ARG A 449 42.81 5.07 -44.02
CA ARG A 449 43.11 4.85 -42.60
C ARG A 449 42.85 6.07 -41.73
N ILE A 450 43.10 7.28 -42.24
CA ILE A 450 42.70 8.53 -41.59
C ILE A 450 41.17 8.51 -41.38
N ILE A 451 40.39 8.23 -42.42
CA ILE A 451 38.92 8.26 -42.33
C ILE A 451 38.37 7.11 -41.46
N CYS A 452 38.98 5.91 -41.48
CA CYS A 452 38.66 4.86 -40.51
C CYS A 452 39.00 5.27 -39.07
N GLY A 453 40.11 5.98 -38.85
CA GLY A 453 40.54 6.51 -37.55
C GLY A 453 39.60 7.60 -37.04
N ASP A 454 39.20 8.53 -37.90
CA ASP A 454 38.25 9.61 -37.58
C ASP A 454 36.86 9.05 -37.24
N GLY A 455 36.35 8.11 -38.04
CA GLY A 455 35.10 7.40 -37.75
C GLY A 455 35.14 6.63 -36.42
N GLN A 456 36.29 6.01 -36.11
CA GLN A 456 36.52 5.35 -34.84
C GLN A 456 36.56 6.34 -33.66
N CYS A 457 37.28 7.46 -33.79
CA CYS A 457 37.37 8.49 -32.77
C CYS A 457 36.01 9.19 -32.52
N TRP A 458 35.23 9.41 -33.57
CA TRP A 458 33.87 9.93 -33.47
C TRP A 458 32.93 8.93 -32.75
N LEU A 459 33.00 7.63 -33.05
CA LEU A 459 32.23 6.60 -32.33
C LEU A 459 32.56 6.58 -30.83
N ASP A 460 33.84 6.73 -30.47
CA ASP A 460 34.26 6.76 -29.06
C ASP A 460 33.87 8.08 -28.37
N SER A 461 33.71 9.18 -29.13
CA SER A 461 33.14 10.45 -28.65
C SER A 461 31.63 10.33 -28.38
N ILE A 462 30.88 9.72 -29.29
CA ILE A 462 29.45 9.40 -29.09
C ILE A 462 29.27 8.44 -27.92
N THR A 463 30.15 7.44 -27.77
CA THR A 463 30.14 6.52 -26.62
C THR A 463 30.29 7.29 -25.31
N LYS A 464 31.23 8.24 -25.22
CA LYS A 464 31.41 9.09 -24.02
C LYS A 464 30.20 9.98 -23.73
N ARG A 465 29.60 10.59 -24.76
CA ARG A 465 28.37 11.40 -24.61
C ARG A 465 27.16 10.57 -24.16
N LEU A 466 27.01 9.37 -24.70
CA LEU A 466 25.98 8.41 -24.28
C LEU A 466 26.18 7.98 -22.83
N GLU A 467 27.41 7.64 -22.43
CA GLU A 467 27.74 7.34 -21.04
C GLU A 467 27.51 8.53 -20.09
N GLN A 468 27.72 9.77 -20.54
CA GLN A 468 27.41 10.97 -19.77
C GLN A 468 25.90 11.20 -19.63
N ALA A 469 25.10 10.94 -20.67
CA ALA A 469 23.64 10.98 -20.58
C ALA A 469 23.08 9.87 -19.65
N GLU A 470 23.63 8.66 -19.73
CA GLU A 470 23.32 7.55 -18.81
C GLU A 470 23.63 7.95 -17.35
N ARG A 471 24.89 8.32 -17.05
CA ARG A 471 25.39 8.68 -15.70
C ARG A 471 25.02 10.09 -15.23
N GLY A 472 24.22 10.84 -15.99
CA GLY A 472 23.95 12.26 -15.76
C GLY A 472 23.16 12.52 -14.46
N ARG A 473 23.88 12.68 -13.34
CA ARG A 473 23.35 13.16 -12.06
C ARG A 473 22.89 14.61 -12.21
N GLY A 474 21.73 14.94 -11.63
CA GLY A 474 21.09 16.24 -11.79
C GLY A 474 20.13 16.39 -12.99
N LEU A 475 20.17 15.48 -13.98
CA LEU A 475 19.28 15.55 -15.15
C LEU A 475 17.94 14.84 -14.90
N THR A 476 16.84 15.49 -15.26
CA THR A 476 15.48 14.91 -15.27
C THR A 476 15.27 13.99 -16.47
N LEU A 477 14.25 13.12 -16.43
CA LEU A 477 13.94 12.20 -17.55
C LEU A 477 13.77 12.93 -18.90
N PRO A 478 13.02 14.05 -19.01
CA PRO A 478 12.93 14.81 -20.26
C PRO A 478 14.26 15.40 -20.74
N GLN A 479 15.13 15.85 -19.83
CA GLN A 479 16.46 16.37 -20.17
C GLN A 479 17.39 15.25 -20.68
N LYS A 480 17.34 14.06 -20.05
CA LYS A 480 18.06 12.88 -20.54
C LYS A 480 17.54 12.45 -21.91
N LEU A 481 16.23 12.41 -22.12
CA LEU A 481 15.63 12.08 -23.41
C LEU A 481 16.08 13.03 -24.52
N SER A 482 15.95 14.36 -24.30
CA SER A 482 16.41 15.37 -25.25
C SER A 482 17.91 15.29 -25.55
N THR A 483 18.73 14.92 -24.55
CA THR A 483 20.17 14.67 -24.74
C THR A 483 20.41 13.44 -25.64
N LEU A 484 19.65 12.37 -25.46
CA LEU A 484 19.75 11.17 -26.33
C LEU A 484 19.23 11.45 -27.74
N GLU A 485 18.17 12.25 -27.90
CA GLU A 485 17.64 12.67 -29.20
C GLU A 485 18.67 13.51 -29.98
N ALA A 486 19.38 14.42 -29.31
CA ALA A 486 20.50 15.16 -29.90
C ALA A 486 21.70 14.26 -30.28
N ILE A 487 21.95 13.18 -29.52
CA ILE A 487 22.96 12.16 -29.87
C ILE A 487 22.50 11.31 -31.07
N ALA A 488 21.22 10.95 -31.15
CA ALA A 488 20.65 10.19 -32.25
C ALA A 488 20.64 10.99 -33.57
N LEU A 489 20.35 12.29 -33.51
CA LEU A 489 20.35 13.18 -34.67
C LEU A 489 21.76 13.36 -35.26
N ASP A 490 22.75 13.68 -34.41
CA ASP A 490 24.16 13.77 -34.79
C ASP A 490 24.70 12.42 -35.32
N HIS A 491 24.26 11.30 -34.73
CA HIS A 491 24.59 9.97 -35.25
C HIS A 491 24.00 9.72 -36.64
N ALA A 492 22.73 10.04 -36.86
CA ALA A 492 22.10 9.91 -38.17
C ALA A 492 22.78 10.78 -39.24
N GLU A 493 23.16 12.02 -38.89
CA GLU A 493 23.85 12.94 -39.80
C GLU A 493 25.26 12.47 -40.18
N LYS A 494 26.08 12.01 -39.21
CA LYS A 494 27.47 11.64 -39.47
C LYS A 494 27.66 10.19 -39.95
N ARG A 495 26.73 9.28 -39.65
CA ARG A 495 26.85 7.85 -40.01
C ARG A 495 27.00 7.63 -41.51
N ILE A 496 26.14 8.23 -42.33
CA ILE A 496 26.10 7.95 -43.77
C ILE A 496 27.38 8.44 -44.47
N PRO A 497 27.81 9.73 -44.34
CA PRO A 497 29.02 10.21 -45.01
C PRO A 497 30.30 9.47 -44.61
N ILE A 498 30.42 9.02 -43.35
CA ILE A 498 31.59 8.27 -42.88
C ILE A 498 31.60 6.86 -43.47
N ILE A 499 30.48 6.14 -43.42
CA ILE A 499 30.40 4.76 -43.95
C ILE A 499 30.63 4.75 -45.48
N ASP A 500 30.00 5.68 -46.20
CA ASP A 500 30.21 5.80 -47.66
C ASP A 500 31.68 6.10 -47.99
N SER A 501 32.29 7.09 -47.32
CA SER A 501 33.72 7.42 -47.53
C SER A 501 34.66 6.26 -47.20
N VAL A 502 34.36 5.45 -46.19
CA VAL A 502 35.14 4.26 -45.83
C VAL A 502 34.99 3.16 -46.88
N ARG A 503 33.76 2.90 -47.36
CA ARG A 503 33.50 1.88 -48.40
C ARG A 503 34.19 2.26 -49.71
N ASP A 504 33.94 3.47 -50.20
CA ASP A 504 34.43 3.92 -51.50
C ASP A 504 35.97 3.95 -51.55
N LEU A 505 36.64 4.18 -50.41
CA LEU A 505 38.10 4.03 -50.27
C LEU A 505 38.55 2.59 -50.05
N ALA A 506 37.79 1.76 -49.33
CA ALA A 506 38.10 0.33 -49.17
C ALA A 506 38.12 -0.38 -50.52
N GLU A 507 37.12 -0.15 -51.37
CA GLU A 507 37.04 -0.71 -52.73
C GLU A 507 38.26 -0.32 -53.57
N GLN A 508 38.75 0.92 -53.46
CA GLN A 508 39.98 1.35 -54.14
C GLN A 508 41.24 0.69 -53.53
N VAL A 509 41.36 0.64 -52.21
CA VAL A 509 42.54 0.06 -51.52
C VAL A 509 42.67 -1.44 -51.78
N ILE A 510 41.57 -2.18 -51.83
CA ILE A 510 41.53 -3.63 -52.12
C ILE A 510 42.25 -3.97 -53.44
N ASN A 511 42.24 -3.05 -54.42
CA ASN A 511 42.87 -3.24 -55.73
C ASN A 511 44.39 -2.97 -55.77
N VAL A 512 45.01 -2.44 -54.69
CA VAL A 512 46.45 -2.10 -54.64
C VAL A 512 47.25 -2.86 -53.57
N VAL A 513 46.56 -3.60 -52.69
CA VAL A 513 47.18 -4.36 -51.58
C VAL A 513 47.20 -5.88 -51.84
N SER A 514 47.81 -6.66 -50.96
CA SER A 514 47.83 -8.13 -51.07
C SER A 514 46.47 -8.76 -50.73
N ASN A 515 46.21 -9.99 -51.18
CA ASN A 515 44.98 -10.74 -50.86
C ASN A 515 44.71 -10.93 -49.34
N LEU A 516 45.74 -10.82 -48.50
CA LEU A 516 45.61 -10.88 -47.05
C LEU A 516 45.26 -9.50 -46.47
N ASP A 517 45.90 -8.45 -46.99
CA ASP A 517 45.61 -7.06 -46.65
C ASP A 517 44.20 -6.63 -47.11
N SER A 518 43.72 -7.13 -48.26
CA SER A 518 42.37 -6.81 -48.77
C SER A 518 41.26 -7.43 -47.92
N GLN A 519 41.44 -8.68 -47.47
CA GLN A 519 40.56 -9.30 -46.48
C GLN A 519 40.55 -8.49 -45.18
N GLN A 520 41.73 -8.00 -44.72
CA GLN A 520 41.80 -7.13 -43.55
C GLN A 520 41.05 -5.79 -43.75
N VAL A 521 41.11 -5.20 -44.95
CA VAL A 521 40.36 -3.97 -45.31
C VAL A 521 38.85 -4.21 -45.32
N GLU A 522 38.39 -5.33 -45.90
CA GLU A 522 36.98 -5.72 -45.84
C GLU A 522 36.49 -5.92 -44.40
N ASP A 523 37.27 -6.62 -43.57
CA ASP A 523 36.91 -6.90 -42.17
C ASP A 523 36.93 -5.63 -41.31
N GLN A 524 37.85 -4.69 -41.59
CA GLN A 524 37.88 -3.37 -40.95
C GLN A 524 36.67 -2.51 -41.35
N MET A 525 36.32 -2.46 -42.63
CA MET A 525 35.11 -1.77 -43.13
C MET A 525 33.83 -2.32 -42.49
N LYS A 526 33.61 -3.64 -42.59
CA LYS A 526 32.43 -4.31 -42.03
C LYS A 526 32.38 -4.20 -40.50
N GLY A 527 33.53 -4.25 -39.83
CA GLY A 527 33.65 -4.05 -38.39
C GLY A 527 33.26 -2.64 -37.95
N LEU A 528 33.69 -1.61 -38.69
CA LEU A 528 33.34 -0.22 -38.41
C LEU A 528 31.85 0.05 -38.66
N GLU A 529 31.31 -0.36 -39.82
CA GLU A 529 29.88 -0.28 -40.12
C GLU A 529 29.04 -0.96 -39.02
N ARG A 530 29.44 -2.16 -38.58
CA ARG A 530 28.76 -2.86 -37.49
C ARG A 530 28.77 -2.06 -36.20
N ARG A 531 29.87 -1.41 -35.83
CA ARG A 531 29.93 -0.53 -34.64
C ARG A 531 29.00 0.69 -34.77
N PHE A 532 28.90 1.31 -35.95
CA PHE A 532 27.91 2.37 -36.20
C PHE A 532 26.47 1.87 -36.03
N ASN A 533 26.15 0.69 -36.57
CA ASN A 533 24.82 0.09 -36.53
C ASN A 533 24.43 -0.38 -35.13
N ASP A 534 25.37 -0.94 -34.35
CA ASP A 534 25.12 -1.38 -32.97
C ASP A 534 25.09 -0.19 -31.98
N MET A 535 25.79 0.92 -32.28
CA MET A 535 25.63 2.19 -31.56
C MET A 535 24.23 2.79 -31.77
N ALA A 536 23.72 2.79 -33.00
CA ALA A 536 22.36 3.27 -33.31
C ALA A 536 21.31 2.59 -32.43
N LYS A 537 21.31 1.25 -32.44
CA LYS A 537 20.42 0.41 -31.62
C LYS A 537 20.61 0.64 -30.12
N ARG A 538 21.83 0.99 -29.66
CA ARG A 538 22.06 1.30 -28.23
C ARG A 538 21.39 2.61 -27.84
N VAL A 539 21.54 3.67 -28.64
CA VAL A 539 20.91 4.97 -28.39
C VAL A 539 19.38 4.84 -28.44
N GLU A 540 18.86 4.19 -29.48
CA GLU A 540 17.43 3.93 -29.69
C GLU A 540 16.79 3.18 -28.50
N ARG A 541 17.38 2.05 -28.08
CA ARG A 541 16.91 1.30 -26.89
C ARG A 541 16.95 2.13 -25.61
N LYS A 542 17.93 3.03 -25.46
CA LYS A 542 18.04 3.91 -24.29
C LYS A 542 17.01 5.04 -24.30
N MET A 543 16.68 5.57 -25.48
CA MET A 543 15.57 6.50 -25.64
C MET A 543 14.25 5.84 -25.29
N GLU A 544 13.99 4.62 -25.78
CA GLU A 544 12.72 3.93 -25.54
C GLU A 544 12.49 3.63 -24.06
N VAL A 545 13.51 3.11 -23.35
CA VAL A 545 13.42 2.89 -21.89
C VAL A 545 13.11 4.19 -21.14
N ILE A 546 13.73 5.33 -21.51
CA ILE A 546 13.42 6.61 -20.86
C ILE A 546 12.00 7.08 -21.20
N LYS A 547 11.48 6.80 -22.40
CA LYS A 547 10.10 7.11 -22.79
C LYS A 547 9.06 6.28 -22.03
N THR A 548 9.29 4.97 -21.84
CA THR A 548 8.37 4.13 -21.06
C THR A 548 8.37 4.56 -19.59
N THR A 549 9.56 4.72 -18.98
CA THR A 549 9.73 5.25 -17.61
C THR A 549 9.10 6.63 -17.41
N GLN A 550 9.17 7.53 -18.41
CA GLN A 550 8.49 8.83 -18.33
C GLN A 550 6.97 8.71 -18.40
N LYS A 551 6.42 7.74 -19.14
CA LYS A 551 4.99 7.46 -19.21
C LYS A 551 4.46 6.81 -17.93
N GLU A 552 5.18 5.81 -17.41
CA GLU A 552 4.91 5.11 -16.14
C GLU A 552 4.84 6.12 -14.98
N PHE A 553 5.86 6.98 -14.86
CA PHE A 553 5.89 8.08 -13.89
C PHE A 553 4.72 9.06 -14.02
N GLY A 554 4.22 9.29 -15.25
CA GLY A 554 3.03 10.11 -15.50
C GLY A 554 1.76 9.51 -14.88
N SER A 555 1.53 8.21 -15.07
CA SER A 555 0.38 7.49 -14.48
C SER A 555 0.40 7.59 -12.96
N ILE A 556 1.53 7.25 -12.33
CA ILE A 556 1.69 7.28 -10.88
C ILE A 556 1.48 8.69 -10.31
N SER A 557 1.93 9.74 -11.01
CA SER A 557 1.68 11.13 -10.58
C SER A 557 0.19 11.52 -10.70
N ASP A 558 -0.50 11.08 -11.75
CA ASP A 558 -1.95 11.29 -11.92
C ASP A 558 -2.77 10.51 -10.86
N GLU A 559 -2.31 9.32 -10.46
CA GLU A 559 -2.94 8.46 -9.44
C GLU A 559 -2.71 9.00 -8.02
N VAL A 560 -1.48 9.39 -7.67
CA VAL A 560 -1.16 10.05 -6.39
C VAL A 560 -1.94 11.37 -6.23
N ARG A 561 -2.14 12.13 -7.32
CA ARG A 561 -3.00 13.33 -7.31
C ARG A 561 -4.47 13.00 -7.02
N GLN A 562 -4.99 11.89 -7.56
CA GLN A 562 -6.36 11.43 -7.28
C GLN A 562 -6.51 11.03 -5.80
N ALA A 563 -5.60 10.20 -5.30
CA ALA A 563 -5.57 9.80 -3.88
C ALA A 563 -5.51 11.03 -2.95
N ARG A 564 -4.61 11.98 -3.20
CA ARG A 564 -4.50 13.23 -2.42
C ARG A 564 -5.78 14.07 -2.44
N THR A 565 -6.49 14.10 -3.57
CA THR A 565 -7.75 14.83 -3.71
C THR A 565 -8.86 14.17 -2.89
N TRP A 566 -8.97 12.84 -2.97
CA TRP A 566 -9.90 12.05 -2.17
C TRP A 566 -9.64 12.21 -0.66
N VAL A 567 -8.39 12.07 -0.20
CA VAL A 567 -8.05 12.20 1.24
C VAL A 567 -8.42 13.58 1.78
N ARG A 568 -8.17 14.65 1.00
CA ARG A 568 -8.59 16.01 1.38
C ARG A 568 -10.12 16.12 1.51
N GLN A 569 -10.88 15.55 0.60
CA GLN A 569 -12.36 15.57 0.66
C GLN A 569 -12.90 14.81 1.87
N LYS A 570 -12.29 13.67 2.24
CA LYS A 570 -12.68 12.90 3.43
C LYS A 570 -12.37 13.65 4.74
N LEU A 571 -11.18 14.28 4.83
CA LEU A 571 -10.79 15.09 5.99
C LEU A 571 -11.70 16.31 6.20
N ASP A 572 -12.16 16.95 5.12
CA ASP A 572 -13.07 18.11 5.15
C ASP A 572 -14.46 17.75 5.71
N TYR A 573 -14.97 16.57 5.34
CA TYR A 573 -16.23 16.03 5.87
C TYR A 573 -16.12 15.63 7.35
N LEU A 574 -15.02 14.98 7.78
CA LEU A 574 -14.82 14.64 9.20
C LEU A 574 -14.74 15.87 10.12
N GLN A 575 -14.34 17.03 9.58
CA GLN A 575 -14.33 18.30 10.32
C GLN A 575 -15.72 18.95 10.40
N ASN A 576 -16.68 18.50 9.59
CA ASN A 576 -18.02 19.06 9.49
C ASN A 576 -19.09 17.95 9.37
N PRO A 577 -19.17 16.99 10.32
CA PRO A 577 -20.14 15.91 10.25
C PRO A 577 -21.58 16.45 10.36
N PRO A 578 -22.57 15.80 9.70
CA PRO A 578 -23.97 16.15 9.90
C PRO A 578 -24.41 15.84 11.34
N PRO A 579 -25.28 16.66 11.95
CA PRO A 579 -25.76 16.42 13.31
C PRO A 579 -26.63 15.17 13.39
N ILE A 580 -26.37 14.32 14.38
CA ILE A 580 -26.95 12.98 14.54
C ILE A 580 -28.44 13.01 14.93
N GLY A 581 -28.84 14.03 15.71
CA GLY A 581 -30.22 14.21 16.18
C GLY A 581 -30.59 13.28 17.36
N TYR A 582 -31.70 13.60 18.03
CA TYR A 582 -32.13 12.88 19.24
C TYR A 582 -33.12 11.73 18.99
N GLU A 583 -33.78 11.66 17.82
CA GLU A 583 -34.72 10.57 17.55
C GLU A 583 -33.97 9.27 17.28
N SER A 584 -34.26 8.19 18.03
CA SER A 584 -33.64 6.86 17.89
C SER A 584 -33.43 6.43 16.44
N LYS A 585 -34.43 6.67 15.59
CA LYS A 585 -34.43 6.30 14.17
C LYS A 585 -33.55 7.22 13.31
N ALA A 586 -33.45 8.51 13.64
CA ALA A 586 -32.53 9.44 12.99
C ALA A 586 -31.08 9.15 13.40
N SER A 587 -30.84 8.84 14.68
CA SER A 587 -29.52 8.38 15.12
C SER A 587 -29.17 7.04 14.48
N GLU A 588 -30.06 6.05 14.44
CA GLU A 588 -29.84 4.76 13.78
C GLU A 588 -29.60 4.91 12.27
N GLU A 589 -30.33 5.78 11.57
CA GLU A 589 -30.11 6.09 10.16
C GLU A 589 -28.79 6.85 9.94
N CYS A 590 -28.39 7.73 10.86
CA CYS A 590 -27.09 8.40 10.83
C CYS A 590 -25.95 7.41 11.12
N ILE A 591 -26.13 6.47 12.06
CA ILE A 591 -25.17 5.42 12.40
C ILE A 591 -25.05 4.40 11.26
N GLN A 592 -26.17 3.99 10.63
CA GLN A 592 -26.15 3.23 9.38
C GLN A 592 -25.41 4.01 8.29
N PHE A 593 -25.72 5.29 8.08
CA PHE A 593 -25.04 6.11 7.08
C PHE A 593 -23.55 6.31 7.36
N LEU A 594 -23.14 6.46 8.62
CA LEU A 594 -21.74 6.61 9.04
C LEU A 594 -21.00 5.28 9.03
N LYS A 595 -21.63 4.15 9.38
CA LYS A 595 -21.05 2.81 9.22
C LYS A 595 -20.90 2.46 7.74
N VAL A 596 -21.96 2.58 6.93
CA VAL A 596 -21.92 2.39 5.46
C VAL A 596 -20.98 3.38 4.78
N SER A 597 -20.84 4.61 5.29
CA SER A 597 -19.81 5.54 4.81
C SER A 597 -18.41 5.08 5.20
N TRP A 598 -18.11 4.87 6.48
CA TRP A 598 -16.81 4.35 6.95
C TRP A 598 -16.40 3.08 6.20
N PHE A 599 -17.40 2.26 5.86
CA PHE A 599 -17.30 1.13 4.96
C PHE A 599 -16.90 1.54 3.53
N LEU A 600 -17.67 2.39 2.84
CA LEU A 600 -17.33 2.94 1.51
C LEU A 600 -16.16 3.96 1.50
N TRP A 601 -15.39 4.05 2.59
CA TRP A 601 -14.29 5.00 2.79
C TRP A 601 -12.97 4.29 3.13
N ARG A 602 -12.90 2.98 2.93
CA ARG A 602 -11.77 2.12 3.28
C ARG A 602 -11.45 1.18 2.12
#